data_AF-A0A9Q0UJS2-F1
#
_entry.id   AF-A0A9Q0UJS2-F1
#
_cell.length_a   1.000
_cell.length_b   1.000
_cell.length_c   1.000
_cell.angle_alpha   90.00
_cell.angle_beta   90.00
_cell.angle_gamma   90.00
#
_symmetry.space_group_name_H-M   'P 1'
#
loop_
_entity.id
_entity.type
_entity.pdbx_description
1 polymer ?
#
loop_
_entity_poly.entity_id
_entity_poly.type
_entity_poly.pdbx_seq_one_letter_code
_entity_poly.pdbx_strand_id
1 'polypeptide(L)'
;MLSADPSLAANFVVAIIYGVNENIAFCRSGDVDWPLIDESLKHSRYKDIMFCAGKLYVVDQMGRISICNVANTPTMIHLADPPQISSWMGYKQWYLASLNEELPMVVRYRKVIPDFEYKTDRLDVYELDANGTYWL
;
A
#
# COMPACT_ATOMS: atom_id res chain seq x y z
N MET A 1 2.33 6.01 -9.12
CA MET A 1 2.20 7.48 -9.05
C MET A 1 3.54 8.02 -8.55
N LEU A 2 4.09 9.08 -9.12
CA LEU A 2 5.32 9.71 -8.63
C LEU A 2 4.93 10.73 -7.54
N SER A 3 5.56 10.68 -6.36
CA SER A 3 5.30 11.65 -5.28
C SER A 3 6.05 12.97 -5.46
N ALA A 4 7.10 12.99 -6.29
CA ALA A 4 7.90 14.15 -6.63
C ALA A 4 8.51 13.98 -8.03
N ASP A 5 8.95 15.08 -8.64
CA ASP A 5 9.73 15.03 -9.86
C ASP A 5 11.15 14.51 -9.54
N PRO A 6 11.55 13.34 -10.06
CA PRO A 6 12.86 12.76 -9.77
C PRO A 6 14.01 13.60 -10.34
N SER A 7 13.75 14.50 -11.30
CA SER A 7 14.78 15.41 -11.85
C SER A 7 15.13 16.57 -10.91
N LEU A 8 14.23 16.88 -9.96
CA LEU A 8 14.40 17.98 -9.01
C LEU A 8 14.99 17.53 -7.67
N ALA A 9 15.10 16.22 -7.43
CA ALA A 9 15.57 15.64 -6.16
C ALA A 9 16.87 14.84 -6.37
N ALA A 10 17.98 15.34 -5.81
CA ALA A 10 19.25 14.60 -5.83
C ALA A 10 19.19 13.29 -5.00
N ASN A 11 18.31 13.27 -3.99
CA ASN A 11 18.09 12.12 -3.11
C ASN A 11 16.63 11.67 -3.22
N PHE A 12 16.41 10.48 -3.74
CA PHE A 12 15.09 9.87 -3.84
C PHE A 12 15.12 8.40 -3.40
N VAL A 13 13.95 7.86 -3.09
CA VAL A 13 13.73 6.43 -2.91
C VAL A 13 12.65 5.99 -3.88
N VAL A 14 12.94 4.98 -4.69
CA VAL A 14 11.96 4.29 -5.51
C VAL A 14 11.50 3.05 -4.76
N ALA A 15 10.19 2.81 -4.77
CA ALA A 15 9.59 1.63 -4.19
C ALA A 15 8.67 0.97 -5.21
N ILE A 16 8.74 -0.35 -5.34
CA ILE A 16 7.95 -1.11 -6.31
C ILE A 16 7.35 -2.35 -5.68
N ILE A 17 6.15 -2.71 -6.14
CA ILE A 17 5.56 -4.03 -5.91
C ILE A 17 5.92 -4.89 -7.13
N TYR A 18 6.47 -6.09 -6.90
CA TYR A 18 6.98 -6.93 -7.98
C TYR A 18 6.78 -8.43 -7.72
N GLY A 19 6.84 -9.20 -8.82
CA GLY A 19 6.74 -10.65 -8.80
C GLY A 19 5.34 -11.19 -8.51
N VAL A 20 5.17 -12.50 -8.68
CA VAL A 20 3.89 -13.21 -8.50
C VAL A 20 3.41 -13.18 -7.04
N ASN A 21 4.33 -13.02 -6.10
CA ASN A 21 4.03 -12.90 -4.68
C ASN A 21 3.71 -11.47 -4.25
N GLU A 22 3.80 -10.50 -5.18
CA GLU A 22 3.54 -9.08 -4.91
C GLU A 22 4.39 -8.56 -3.74
N ASN A 23 5.69 -8.86 -3.79
CA ASN A 23 6.70 -8.43 -2.83
C ASN A 23 7.04 -6.96 -3.03
N ILE A 24 7.70 -6.32 -2.06
CA ILE A 24 8.17 -4.94 -2.19
C ILE A 24 9.70 -4.89 -2.25
N ALA A 25 10.23 -4.07 -3.15
CA ALA A 25 11.64 -3.72 -3.23
C ALA A 25 11.82 -2.20 -3.25
N PHE A 26 12.98 -1.73 -2.80
CA PHE A 26 13.33 -0.31 -2.76
C PHE A 26 14.71 -0.08 -3.34
N CYS A 27 14.94 1.13 -3.86
CA CYS A 27 16.24 1.58 -4.33
C CYS A 27 16.39 3.06 -4.02
N ARG A 28 17.49 3.45 -3.39
CA ARG A 28 17.80 4.86 -3.12
C ARG A 28 18.66 5.43 -4.25
N SER A 29 18.65 6.75 -4.39
CA SER A 29 19.62 7.45 -5.24
C SER A 29 21.05 7.04 -4.84
N GLY A 30 21.79 6.47 -5.79
CA GLY A 30 23.14 5.97 -5.57
C GLY A 30 23.25 4.49 -5.13
N ASP A 31 22.15 3.82 -4.79
CA ASP A 31 22.16 2.38 -4.56
C ASP A 31 22.40 1.65 -5.90
N VAL A 32 23.26 0.63 -5.87
CA VAL A 32 23.58 -0.20 -7.06
C VAL A 32 22.61 -1.38 -7.20
N ASP A 33 22.00 -1.78 -6.08
CA ASP A 33 21.10 -2.93 -5.97
C ASP A 33 19.77 -2.54 -5.31
N TRP A 34 18.78 -3.41 -5.44
CA TRP A 34 17.46 -3.26 -4.80
C TRP A 34 17.43 -4.09 -3.51
N PRO A 35 17.79 -3.54 -2.33
CA PRO A 35 17.71 -4.28 -1.08
C PRO A 35 16.28 -4.76 -0.84
N LEU A 36 16.14 -6.07 -0.63
CA LEU A 36 14.88 -6.70 -0.24
C LEU A 36 14.58 -6.34 1.23
N ILE A 37 13.31 -6.06 1.54
CA ILE A 37 12.87 -6.10 2.93
C ILE A 37 12.97 -7.54 3.40
N ASP A 38 13.48 -7.73 4.62
CA ASP A 38 13.64 -9.03 5.27
C ASP A 38 12.47 -9.97 4.93
N GLU A 39 12.87 -11.07 4.32
CA GLU A 39 12.01 -12.14 3.88
C GLU A 39 11.20 -12.75 5.02
N SER A 40 11.46 -12.48 6.30
CA SER A 40 10.66 -13.01 7.42
C SER A 40 9.17 -12.63 7.40
N LEU A 41 8.75 -11.66 6.57
CA LEU A 41 7.35 -11.23 6.36
C LEU A 41 6.59 -11.99 5.24
N LYS A 42 7.01 -13.22 4.85
CA LYS A 42 6.59 -14.04 3.67
C LYS A 42 5.09 -14.22 3.37
N HIS A 43 4.17 -13.71 4.19
CA HIS A 43 2.74 -14.03 4.09
C HIS A 43 1.86 -12.87 3.62
N SER A 44 2.42 -11.68 3.39
CA SER A 44 1.67 -10.51 2.96
C SER A 44 1.90 -10.24 1.48
N ARG A 45 0.83 -10.35 0.68
CA ARG A 45 0.83 -9.94 -0.73
C ARG A 45 0.41 -8.48 -0.83
N TYR A 46 1.30 -7.60 -1.26
CA TYR A 46 1.05 -6.16 -1.26
C TYR A 46 0.23 -5.73 -2.49
N LYS A 47 -0.75 -4.85 -2.29
CA LYS A 47 -1.67 -4.42 -3.36
C LYS A 47 -1.46 -2.98 -3.80
N ASP A 48 -0.97 -2.14 -2.89
CA ASP A 48 -0.67 -0.75 -3.20
C ASP A 48 0.42 -0.19 -2.28
N ILE A 49 1.09 0.85 -2.76
CA ILE A 49 2.17 1.55 -2.07
C ILE A 49 2.08 3.05 -2.36
N MET A 50 2.25 3.88 -1.33
CA MET A 50 2.17 5.32 -1.48
C MET A 50 3.06 6.07 -0.49
N PHE A 51 3.75 7.10 -0.99
CA PHE A 51 4.46 8.05 -0.14
C PHE A 51 3.53 9.23 0.20
N CYS A 52 3.27 9.44 1.49
CA CYS A 52 2.39 10.49 2.00
C CYS A 52 2.97 11.04 3.31
N ALA A 53 2.89 12.35 3.54
CA ALA A 53 3.34 12.98 4.80
C ALA A 53 4.72 12.51 5.30
N GLY A 54 5.70 12.35 4.39
CA GLY A 54 7.07 11.94 4.71
C GLY A 54 7.25 10.44 5.04
N LYS A 55 6.21 9.63 4.93
CA LYS A 55 6.22 8.20 5.23
C LYS A 55 5.80 7.38 4.01
N LEU A 56 6.29 6.15 3.95
CA LEU A 56 5.98 5.21 2.89
C LEU A 56 5.02 4.15 3.41
N TYR A 57 3.80 4.19 2.92
CA TYR A 57 2.71 3.32 3.35
C TYR A 57 2.49 2.20 2.34
N VAL A 58 2.15 1.02 2.85
CA VAL A 58 1.82 -0.15 2.04
C VAL A 58 0.55 -0.78 2.57
N VAL A 59 -0.26 -1.32 1.67
CA VAL A 59 -1.46 -2.09 2.02
C VAL A 59 -1.37 -3.48 1.42
N ASP A 60 -1.72 -4.49 2.21
CA ASP A 60 -1.72 -5.88 1.76
C ASP A 60 -3.09 -6.35 1.23
N GLN A 61 -3.14 -7.58 0.74
CA GLN A 61 -4.35 -8.20 0.21
C GLN A 61 -5.50 -8.29 1.23
N MET A 62 -5.20 -8.27 2.52
CA MET A 62 -6.19 -8.28 3.59
C MET A 62 -6.68 -6.87 3.94
N GLY A 63 -6.01 -5.83 3.46
CA GLY A 63 -6.30 -4.43 3.79
C GLY A 63 -5.55 -3.95 5.03
N ARG A 64 -4.54 -4.70 5.51
CA ARG A 64 -3.68 -4.25 6.61
C ARG A 64 -2.70 -3.20 6.09
N ILE A 65 -2.54 -2.11 6.85
CA ILE A 65 -1.60 -1.05 6.52
C ILE A 65 -0.35 -1.18 7.36
N SER A 66 0.79 -0.97 6.70
CA SER A 66 2.09 -0.87 7.34
C SER A 66 2.87 0.34 6.81
N ILE A 67 3.76 0.85 7.64
CA ILE A 67 4.76 1.85 7.26
C ILE A 67 6.06 1.11 6.96
N CYS A 68 6.66 1.41 5.82
CA CYS A 68 8.00 0.98 5.48
C CYS A 68 9.02 2.05 5.88
N ASN A 69 9.94 1.70 6.78
CA ASN A 69 11.09 2.53 7.09
C ASN A 69 12.24 2.15 6.16
N VAL A 70 12.58 3.05 5.25
CA VAL A 70 13.60 2.86 4.21
C VAL A 70 14.92 3.59 4.52
N ALA A 71 15.10 4.19 5.69
CA ALA A 71 16.28 5.02 5.97
C ALA A 71 17.59 4.21 6.06
N ASN A 72 17.58 3.08 6.78
CA ASN A 72 18.77 2.25 7.03
C ASN A 72 18.48 0.79 6.64
N THR A 73 18.27 -0.06 7.63
CA THR A 73 17.74 -1.41 7.46
C THR A 73 16.25 -1.30 7.14
N PRO A 74 15.79 -1.82 5.99
CA PRO A 74 14.37 -1.79 5.66
C PRO A 74 13.57 -2.55 6.72
N THR A 75 12.68 -1.85 7.42
CA THR A 75 11.76 -2.46 8.39
C THR A 75 10.32 -2.12 8.07
N MET A 76 9.42 -3.00 8.49
CA MET A 76 7.99 -2.80 8.35
C MET A 76 7.35 -2.67 9.72
N ILE A 77 6.60 -1.59 9.91
CA ILE A 77 5.87 -1.31 11.13
C ILE A 77 4.39 -1.44 10.80
N HIS A 78 3.70 -2.40 11.40
CA HIS A 78 2.25 -2.50 11.27
C HIS A 78 1.58 -1.25 11.85
N LEU A 79 0.64 -0.68 11.12
CA LEU A 79 -0.08 0.53 11.51
C LEU A 79 -1.52 0.21 11.92
N ALA A 80 -2.28 -0.44 11.03
CA ALA A 80 -3.69 -0.70 11.26
C ALA A 80 -4.17 -1.99 10.58
N ASP A 81 -5.08 -2.68 11.26
CA ASP A 81 -5.86 -3.78 10.70
C ASP A 81 -6.95 -3.25 9.75
N PRO A 82 -7.48 -4.06 8.82
CA PRO A 82 -8.50 -3.61 7.88
C PRO A 82 -9.80 -3.17 8.59
N PRO A 83 -10.61 -2.29 7.96
CA PRO A 83 -11.93 -1.94 8.43
C PRO A 83 -12.80 -3.19 8.60
N GLN A 84 -13.68 -3.18 9.59
CA GLN A 84 -14.61 -4.28 9.84
C GLN A 84 -15.66 -4.35 8.73
N ILE A 85 -15.36 -5.12 7.68
CA ILE A 85 -16.23 -5.30 6.52
C ILE A 85 -16.72 -6.73 6.41
N SER A 86 -17.97 -6.92 5.98
CA SER A 86 -18.57 -8.24 5.86
C SER A 86 -17.71 -9.14 4.95
N SER A 87 -17.43 -10.36 5.39
CA SER A 87 -16.68 -11.35 4.61
C SER A 87 -17.43 -11.82 3.37
N TRP A 88 -18.73 -11.57 3.29
CA TRP A 88 -19.64 -12.03 2.23
C TRP A 88 -19.66 -11.15 0.97
N MET A 89 -19.07 -9.94 1.01
CA MET A 89 -19.09 -9.01 -0.12
C MET A 89 -17.91 -9.18 -1.07
N GLY A 90 -18.01 -10.17 -1.97
CA GLY A 90 -17.29 -10.24 -3.25
C GLY A 90 -15.75 -10.17 -3.19
N TYR A 91 -15.14 -9.95 -4.37
CA TYR A 91 -13.71 -9.72 -4.48
C TYR A 91 -13.40 -8.25 -4.16
N LYS A 92 -12.45 -8.01 -3.28
CA LYS A 92 -12.07 -6.68 -2.80
C LYS A 92 -10.67 -6.33 -3.28
N GLN A 93 -10.46 -5.07 -3.63
CA GLN A 93 -9.13 -4.52 -3.83
C GLN A 93 -8.95 -3.24 -3.04
N TRP A 94 -7.81 -3.16 -2.36
CA TRP A 94 -7.41 -2.05 -1.51
C TRP A 94 -6.50 -1.11 -2.28
N TYR A 95 -6.72 0.19 -2.11
CA TYR A 95 -5.88 1.24 -2.67
C TYR A 95 -5.58 2.27 -1.59
N LEU A 96 -4.38 2.83 -1.64
CA LEU A 96 -4.00 3.98 -0.84
C LEU A 96 -4.21 5.24 -1.67
N ALA A 97 -4.81 6.26 -1.07
CA ALA A 97 -4.99 7.56 -1.69
C ALA A 97 -4.43 8.66 -0.78
N SER A 98 -4.05 9.79 -1.37
CA SER A 98 -3.59 10.96 -0.65
C SER A 98 -4.56 12.11 -0.90
N LEU A 99 -5.06 12.72 0.18
CA LEU A 99 -5.90 13.90 0.14
C LEU A 99 -5.46 14.82 1.27
N ASN A 100 -4.97 16.02 0.97
CA ASN A 100 -4.52 17.00 1.97
C ASN A 100 -3.53 16.44 3.00
N GLU A 101 -2.55 15.64 2.55
CA GLU A 101 -1.56 14.93 3.40
C GLU A 101 -2.14 13.82 4.30
N GLU A 102 -3.44 13.59 4.24
CA GLU A 102 -4.09 12.44 4.87
C GLU A 102 -3.98 11.20 3.98
N LEU A 103 -4.16 10.04 4.61
CA LEU A 103 -4.02 8.72 3.99
C LEU A 103 -5.36 7.97 3.96
N PRO A 104 -6.37 8.41 3.20
CA PRO A 104 -7.58 7.63 3.02
C PRO A 104 -7.27 6.29 2.33
N MET A 105 -7.97 5.25 2.77
CA MET A 105 -7.95 3.94 2.12
C MET A 105 -9.22 3.74 1.32
N VAL A 106 -9.06 3.38 0.04
CA VAL A 106 -10.18 3.13 -0.87
C VAL A 106 -10.35 1.62 -1.05
N VAL A 107 -11.58 1.15 -0.82
CA VAL A 107 -11.97 -0.25 -1.01
C VAL A 107 -12.82 -0.35 -2.25
N ARG A 108 -12.33 -1.10 -3.24
CA ARG A 108 -13.07 -1.41 -4.46
C ARG A 108 -13.72 -2.78 -4.35
N TYR A 109 -15.04 -2.79 -4.32
CA TYR A 109 -15.84 -3.99 -4.40
C TYR A 109 -16.06 -4.35 -5.87
N ARG A 110 -15.78 -5.60 -6.21
CA ARG A 110 -15.92 -6.12 -7.57
C ARG A 110 -17.01 -7.18 -7.62
N LYS A 111 -17.77 -7.13 -8.70
CA LYS A 111 -18.66 -8.22 -9.13
C LYS A 111 -18.05 -8.90 -10.33
N VAL A 112 -18.11 -10.23 -10.32
CA VAL A 112 -17.83 -11.02 -11.51
C VAL A 112 -19.02 -10.85 -12.45
N ILE A 113 -18.75 -10.42 -13.68
CA ILE A 113 -19.74 -10.40 -14.76
C ILE A 113 -19.48 -11.60 -15.67
N PRO A 114 -20.40 -11.95 -16.61
CA PRO A 114 -20.13 -12.99 -17.60
C PRO A 114 -18.76 -12.78 -18.27
N ASP A 115 -18.16 -13.88 -18.73
CA ASP A 115 -16.83 -13.91 -19.37
C ASP A 115 -15.62 -13.68 -18.44
N PHE A 116 -15.78 -13.97 -17.13
CA PHE A 116 -14.70 -13.85 -16.11
C PHE A 116 -14.13 -12.43 -15.96
N GLU A 117 -14.87 -11.43 -16.42
CA GLU A 117 -14.51 -10.04 -16.23
C GLU A 117 -14.94 -9.53 -14.85
N TYR A 118 -14.28 -8.47 -14.39
CA TYR A 118 -14.60 -7.82 -13.13
C TYR A 118 -15.10 -6.40 -13.39
N LYS A 119 -16.30 -6.10 -12.89
CA LYS A 119 -16.83 -4.74 -12.85
C LYS A 119 -16.73 -4.17 -11.43
N THR A 120 -16.43 -2.88 -11.32
CA THR A 120 -16.58 -2.15 -10.05
C THR A 120 -18.06 -2.08 -9.70
N ASP A 121 -18.42 -2.60 -8.54
CA ASP A 121 -19.77 -2.50 -7.99
C ASP A 121 -19.92 -1.23 -7.15
N ARG A 122 -18.96 -1.00 -6.24
CA ARG A 122 -18.93 0.14 -5.33
C ARG A 122 -17.50 0.47 -4.91
N LEU A 123 -17.30 1.73 -4.52
CA LEU A 123 -16.12 2.21 -3.82
C LEU A 123 -16.55 2.71 -2.44
N ASP A 124 -15.86 2.26 -1.40
CA ASP A 124 -15.96 2.85 -0.07
C ASP A 124 -14.61 3.51 0.25
N VAL A 125 -14.63 4.59 1.02
CA VAL A 125 -13.44 5.29 1.48
C VAL A 125 -13.45 5.26 3.00
N TYR A 126 -12.32 4.89 3.58
CA TYR A 126 -12.12 4.86 5.02
C TYR A 126 -10.99 5.81 5.39
N GLU A 127 -11.20 6.57 6.45
CA GLU A 127 -10.19 7.46 6.99
C GLU A 127 -9.59 6.82 8.24
N LEU A 128 -8.27 6.91 8.38
CA LEU A 128 -7.61 6.41 9.58
C LEU A 128 -7.86 7.42 10.71
N ASP A 129 -8.29 6.93 11.87
CA ASP A 129 -8.50 7.80 13.02
C ASP A 129 -7.20 8.53 13.42
N ALA A 130 -7.34 9.65 14.13
CA ALA A 130 -6.19 10.48 14.51
C ALA A 130 -5.13 9.75 15.35
N ASN A 131 -5.51 8.62 15.97
CA ASN A 131 -4.60 7.78 16.74
C ASN A 131 -3.92 6.68 15.90
N GLY A 132 -4.33 6.50 14.64
CA GLY A 132 -3.73 5.55 13.71
C GLY A 132 -4.13 4.10 13.95
N THR A 133 -5.20 3.84 14.70
CA THR A 133 -5.57 2.52 15.23
C THR A 133 -6.88 1.97 14.68
N TYR A 134 -7.81 2.82 14.23
CA TYR A 134 -9.12 2.40 13.75
C TYR A 134 -9.53 3.15 12.49
N TRP A 135 -10.50 2.60 11.75
CA TRP A 135 -11.06 3.20 10.54
C TRP A 135 -12.40 3.88 10.85
N LEU A 136 -12.56 5.12 10.37
CA LEU A 136 -13.79 5.91 10.39
C LEU A 136 -14.57 5.78 9.07
#